data_AF-A0A976LBS3-F1
#
_entry.id   AF-A0A976LBS3-F1
#
_cell.length_a   1.000
_cell.length_b   1.000
_cell.length_c   1.000
_cell.angle_alpha   90.00
_cell.angle_beta   90.00
_cell.angle_gamma   90.00
#
_symmetry.space_group_name_H-M   'P 1'
#
loop_
_entity.id
_entity.type
_entity.pdbx_description
1 polymer ?
#
loop_
_entity_poly.entity_id
_entity_poly.type
_entity_poly.pdbx_seq_one_letter_code
_entity_poly.pdbx_strand_id
1 'polypeptide(L)'
;MYRFNEPTTDGTSPFDLELGCSGDAFAIHGMHFKLGLYEHQSAGAIEAMCELFAIQPNLACDQDSISQVRIKIYEPAYSIIADPAKRNPTTRQSADHSLPWIVARLFIKAKTAKSLDWNGLMLMPEDYQEKHIIDPHVRRMIGKIVIEHGGPHYDSLYPDGIPTSVEIVHRLFGTLSSSLVQYPLGHARSSPDKTEKMVHLKFDRLVAPTVSDVDGLRSRMRLVNKSAEEIDSFYAFPILGCDPDQ
;
A
#
# COMPACT_ATOMS: atom_id res chain seq x y z
N MET A 1 -9.67 -13.43 -24.15
CA MET A 1 -8.54 -14.30 -24.59
C MET A 1 -7.44 -13.36 -25.07
N TYR A 2 -6.41 -13.12 -24.27
CA TYR A 2 -5.34 -12.18 -24.58
C TYR A 2 -4.54 -12.68 -25.78
N ARG A 3 -4.44 -11.88 -26.86
CA ARG A 3 -3.52 -12.14 -27.97
C ARG A 3 -2.15 -11.61 -27.59
N PHE A 4 -1.32 -12.47 -27.03
CA PHE A 4 0.05 -12.13 -26.67
C PHE A 4 0.92 -12.15 -27.95
N ASN A 5 1.45 -10.99 -28.35
CA ASN A 5 2.46 -10.85 -29.43
C ASN A 5 2.04 -11.26 -30.85
N GLU A 6 0.75 -11.22 -31.20
CA GLU A 6 0.32 -11.37 -32.60
C GLU A 6 0.11 -9.98 -33.23
N PRO A 7 0.85 -9.63 -34.31
CA PRO A 7 0.59 -8.41 -35.05
C PRO A 7 -0.83 -8.46 -35.62
N THR A 8 -1.58 -7.38 -35.42
CA THR A 8 -2.84 -7.18 -36.11
C THR A 8 -2.60 -6.86 -37.57
N THR A 9 -3.39 -7.47 -38.45
CA THR A 9 -3.46 -7.05 -39.85
C THR A 9 -4.02 -5.63 -39.94
N ASP A 10 -3.52 -4.87 -40.91
CA ASP A 10 -4.06 -3.56 -41.32
C ASP A 10 -3.93 -2.40 -40.31
N GLY A 11 -2.99 -2.48 -39.36
CA GLY A 11 -2.74 -1.38 -38.40
C GLY A 11 -3.85 -1.18 -37.37
N THR A 12 -4.75 -2.16 -37.23
CA THR A 12 -5.82 -2.16 -36.22
C THR A 12 -5.24 -2.41 -34.84
N SER A 13 -5.83 -1.89 -33.76
CA SER A 13 -5.38 -2.23 -32.40
C SER A 13 -5.77 -3.67 -32.07
N PRO A 14 -4.91 -4.50 -31.44
CA PRO A 14 -5.30 -5.82 -30.92
C PRO A 14 -6.25 -5.73 -29.73
N PHE A 15 -6.51 -4.52 -29.23
CA PHE A 15 -7.37 -4.22 -28.10
C PHE A 15 -8.49 -3.28 -28.51
N ASP A 16 -9.70 -3.54 -28.01
CA ASP A 16 -10.76 -2.56 -28.01
C ASP A 16 -10.35 -1.41 -27.05
N LEU A 17 -10.19 -0.21 -27.60
CA LEU A 17 -9.88 0.97 -26.81
C LEU A 17 -11.20 1.63 -26.37
N GLU A 18 -11.50 1.51 -25.09
CA GLU A 18 -12.56 2.30 -24.48
C GLU A 18 -12.03 3.68 -24.13
N LEU A 19 -12.45 4.70 -24.89
CA LEU A 19 -12.08 6.09 -24.64
C LEU A 19 -13.19 6.77 -23.83
N GLY A 20 -12.83 7.28 -22.65
CA GLY A 20 -13.71 8.15 -21.88
C GLY A 20 -13.99 9.43 -22.64
N CYS A 21 -15.24 9.64 -23.07
CA CYS A 21 -15.65 10.82 -23.84
C CYS A 21 -16.41 11.86 -23.01
N SER A 22 -16.91 11.51 -21.82
CA SER A 22 -17.64 12.41 -20.91
C SER A 22 -17.88 11.78 -19.54
N GLY A 23 -18.29 12.59 -18.56
CA GLY A 23 -18.69 12.13 -17.23
C GLY A 23 -17.59 11.33 -16.51
N ASP A 24 -17.99 10.27 -15.81
CA ASP A 24 -17.05 9.43 -15.05
C ASP A 24 -16.34 8.36 -15.90
N ALA A 25 -16.48 8.42 -17.24
CA ALA A 25 -15.86 7.46 -18.14
C ALA A 25 -14.32 7.61 -18.24
N PHE A 26 -13.74 8.64 -17.64
CA PHE A 26 -12.29 8.84 -17.63
C PHE A 26 -11.61 7.93 -16.60
N ALA A 27 -10.49 7.32 -16.98
CA ALA A 27 -9.70 6.43 -16.14
C ALA A 27 -9.29 7.05 -14.78
N ILE A 28 -9.21 8.39 -14.70
CA ILE A 28 -8.90 9.11 -13.46
C ILE A 28 -9.90 8.84 -12.33
N HIS A 29 -11.17 8.56 -12.65
CA HIS A 29 -12.21 8.23 -11.67
C HIS A 29 -12.06 6.79 -11.11
N GLY A 30 -11.30 5.94 -11.81
CA GLY A 30 -10.97 4.58 -11.38
C GLY A 30 -9.60 4.44 -10.72
N MET A 31 -8.85 5.54 -10.52
CA MET A 31 -7.49 5.48 -10.00
C MET A 31 -7.45 5.08 -8.52
N HIS A 32 -6.43 4.31 -8.16
CA HIS A 32 -6.12 3.97 -6.78
C HIS A 32 -4.97 4.83 -6.25
N PHE A 33 -5.01 5.14 -4.96
CA PHE A 33 -3.94 5.81 -4.24
C PHE A 33 -3.17 4.80 -3.40
N LYS A 34 -1.84 4.75 -3.57
CA LYS A 34 -0.95 4.07 -2.62
C LYS A 34 -0.71 4.99 -1.42
N LEU A 35 -1.24 4.59 -0.26
CA LEU A 35 -1.21 5.40 0.97
C LEU A 35 0.13 5.37 1.70
N GLY A 36 1.02 4.46 1.34
CA GLY A 36 2.39 4.33 1.85
C GLY A 36 3.28 3.67 0.80
N LEU A 37 4.44 3.20 1.22
CA LEU A 37 5.34 2.40 0.40
C LEU A 37 4.98 0.92 0.55
N TYR A 38 4.42 0.35 -0.50
CA TYR A 38 4.08 -1.07 -0.62
C TYR A 38 3.72 -1.41 -2.08
N GLU A 39 3.85 -2.68 -2.46
CA GLU A 39 3.22 -3.22 -3.66
C GLU A 39 1.70 -3.23 -3.48
N HIS A 40 0.95 -2.73 -4.48
CA HIS A 40 -0.47 -2.38 -4.36
C HIS A 40 -1.34 -3.53 -3.85
N GLN A 41 -1.05 -4.75 -4.27
CA GLN A 41 -1.78 -5.95 -3.90
C GLN A 41 -1.67 -6.26 -2.39
N SER A 42 -0.73 -5.65 -1.68
CA SER A 42 -0.61 -5.73 -0.21
C SER A 42 -1.60 -4.84 0.55
N ALA A 43 -2.27 -3.89 -0.11
CA ALA A 43 -3.15 -2.92 0.56
C ALA A 43 -4.28 -3.58 1.37
N GLY A 44 -4.86 -4.67 0.85
CA GLY A 44 -5.90 -5.43 1.55
C GLY A 44 -5.40 -6.04 2.86
N ALA A 45 -4.17 -6.55 2.89
CA ALA A 45 -3.57 -7.08 4.11
C ALA A 45 -3.26 -5.98 5.12
N ILE A 46 -2.79 -4.80 4.67
CA ILE A 46 -2.52 -3.66 5.56
C ILE A 46 -3.82 -3.17 6.23
N GLU A 47 -4.90 -3.04 5.47
CA GLU A 47 -6.23 -2.69 6.01
C GLU A 47 -6.71 -3.74 7.01
N ALA A 48 -6.64 -5.03 6.66
CA ALA A 48 -7.04 -6.12 7.54
C ALA A 48 -6.24 -6.13 8.86
N MET A 49 -4.94 -5.78 8.81
CA MET A 49 -4.12 -5.60 10.00
C MET A 49 -4.60 -4.41 10.85
N CYS A 50 -4.97 -3.28 10.24
CA CYS A 50 -5.56 -2.14 10.95
C CYS A 50 -6.88 -2.54 11.64
N GLU A 51 -7.75 -3.30 10.97
CA GLU A 51 -8.99 -3.84 11.56
C GLU A 51 -8.69 -4.70 12.79
N LEU A 52 -7.74 -5.63 12.66
CA LEU A 52 -7.37 -6.56 13.74
C LEU A 52 -6.73 -5.83 14.93
N PHE A 53 -5.93 -4.80 14.69
CA PHE A 53 -5.39 -3.97 15.77
C PHE A 53 -6.43 -3.06 16.41
N ALA A 54 -7.44 -2.61 15.67
CA ALA A 54 -8.57 -1.90 16.25
C ALA A 54 -9.40 -2.81 17.18
N ILE A 55 -9.59 -4.08 16.80
CA ILE A 55 -10.26 -5.10 17.62
C ILE A 55 -9.43 -5.44 18.87
N GLN A 56 -8.12 -5.63 18.70
CA GLN A 56 -7.20 -5.98 19.78
C GLN A 56 -5.92 -5.14 19.72
N PRO A 57 -5.88 -3.97 20.40
CA PRO A 57 -4.74 -3.06 20.36
C PRO A 57 -3.43 -3.65 20.89
N ASN A 58 -3.52 -4.66 21.77
CA ASN A 58 -2.33 -5.31 22.35
C ASN A 58 -1.81 -6.49 21.50
N LEU A 59 -2.38 -6.73 20.32
CA LEU A 59 -2.06 -7.90 19.49
C LEU A 59 -0.59 -7.94 19.03
N ALA A 60 0.04 -6.78 18.85
CA ALA A 60 1.44 -6.68 18.43
C ALA A 60 2.44 -6.63 19.61
N CYS A 61 1.98 -6.47 20.86
CA CYS A 61 2.84 -6.25 22.01
C CYS A 61 3.79 -7.44 22.26
N ASP A 62 3.24 -8.65 22.23
CA ASP A 62 4.00 -9.89 22.37
C ASP A 62 3.95 -10.73 21.10
N GLN A 63 5.02 -10.56 20.30
CA GLN A 63 5.19 -11.33 19.07
C GLN A 63 5.25 -12.83 19.34
N ASP A 64 5.77 -13.28 20.48
CA ASP A 64 5.95 -14.70 20.75
C ASP A 64 4.60 -15.38 20.98
N SER A 65 3.61 -14.66 21.51
CA SER A 65 2.24 -15.12 21.68
C SER A 65 1.44 -15.25 20.39
N ILE A 66 1.91 -14.70 19.27
CA ILE A 66 1.38 -15.02 17.95
C ILE A 66 1.88 -16.40 17.55
N SER A 67 0.96 -17.34 17.32
CA SER A 67 1.26 -18.69 16.84
C SER A 67 1.32 -18.74 15.31
N GLN A 68 0.35 -18.10 14.64
CA GLN A 68 0.24 -18.11 13.19
C GLN A 68 -0.52 -16.87 12.69
N VAL A 69 -0.15 -16.39 11.50
CA VAL A 69 -0.88 -15.39 10.73
C VAL A 69 -1.22 -16.03 9.38
N ARG A 70 -2.49 -16.21 9.08
CA ARG A 70 -2.98 -16.72 7.79
C ARG A 70 -3.49 -15.56 6.95
N ILE A 71 -3.04 -15.49 5.71
CA ILE A 71 -3.49 -14.50 4.74
C ILE A 71 -4.08 -15.25 3.56
N LYS A 72 -5.36 -14.99 3.24
CA LYS A 72 -5.99 -15.50 2.01
C LYS A 72 -6.11 -14.36 1.01
N ILE A 73 -5.66 -14.59 -0.21
CA ILE A 73 -5.58 -13.57 -1.25
C ILE A 73 -5.86 -14.15 -2.64
N TYR A 74 -6.33 -13.32 -3.57
CA TYR A 74 -6.62 -13.68 -4.97
C TYR A 74 -5.36 -14.07 -5.77
N GLU A 75 -5.54 -14.84 -6.87
CA GLU A 75 -4.45 -15.47 -7.62
C GLU A 75 -3.37 -14.47 -8.07
N PRO A 76 -3.68 -13.35 -8.76
CA PRO A 76 -2.63 -12.44 -9.22
C PRO A 76 -1.71 -11.94 -8.11
N ALA A 77 -2.22 -11.72 -6.90
CA ALA A 77 -1.40 -11.31 -5.77
C ALA A 77 -0.66 -12.48 -5.14
N TYR A 78 -1.32 -13.65 -5.06
CA TYR A 78 -0.70 -14.87 -4.57
C TYR A 78 0.53 -15.26 -5.40
N SER A 79 0.43 -15.21 -6.72
CA SER A 79 1.53 -15.57 -7.63
C SER A 79 2.66 -14.52 -7.66
N ILE A 80 2.38 -13.24 -7.37
CA ILE A 80 3.36 -12.15 -7.49
C ILE A 80 4.05 -11.83 -6.16
N ILE A 81 3.28 -11.55 -5.10
CA ILE A 81 3.81 -11.01 -3.83
C ILE A 81 3.85 -12.03 -2.69
N ALA A 82 3.33 -13.24 -2.89
CA ALA A 82 3.42 -14.36 -1.94
C ALA A 82 4.38 -15.48 -2.36
N ASP A 83 5.08 -15.33 -3.49
CA ASP A 83 6.08 -16.29 -3.98
C ASP A 83 7.14 -16.61 -2.88
N PRO A 84 7.59 -17.88 -2.74
CA PRO A 84 8.57 -18.26 -1.74
C PRO A 84 9.84 -17.40 -1.70
N ALA A 85 10.32 -16.90 -2.84
CA ALA A 85 11.47 -15.99 -2.93
C ALA A 85 11.22 -14.64 -2.23
N LYS A 86 9.96 -14.23 -2.06
CA LYS A 86 9.60 -13.01 -1.33
C LYS A 86 9.81 -13.13 0.18
N ARG A 87 10.03 -14.33 0.72
CA ARG A 87 10.15 -14.53 2.18
C ARG A 87 11.46 -14.05 2.78
N ASN A 88 12.49 -13.80 1.97
CA ASN A 88 13.81 -13.35 2.44
C ASN A 88 14.33 -12.14 1.63
N PRO A 89 13.68 -10.98 1.72
CA PRO A 89 14.16 -9.79 1.02
C PRO A 89 15.46 -9.28 1.64
N THR A 90 16.35 -8.76 0.80
CA THR A 90 17.66 -8.21 1.18
C THR A 90 17.86 -6.77 0.72
N THR A 91 16.90 -6.22 -0.03
CA THR A 91 16.94 -4.88 -0.62
C THR A 91 15.61 -4.17 -0.40
N ARG A 92 15.59 -2.85 -0.56
CA ARG A 92 14.34 -2.06 -0.49
C ARG A 92 13.29 -2.57 -1.49
N GLN A 93 13.72 -2.83 -2.72
CA GLN A 93 12.88 -3.31 -3.81
C GLN A 93 12.35 -4.75 -3.61
N SER A 94 13.11 -5.61 -2.93
CA SER A 94 12.61 -6.95 -2.62
C SER A 94 11.64 -6.91 -1.44
N ALA A 95 11.85 -5.99 -0.48
CA ALA A 95 11.00 -5.82 0.69
C ALA A 95 9.65 -5.16 0.37
N ASP A 96 9.61 -4.14 -0.49
CA ASP A 96 8.36 -3.46 -0.87
C ASP A 96 7.46 -4.31 -1.79
N HIS A 97 8.00 -5.35 -2.42
CA HIS A 97 7.28 -6.38 -3.19
C HIS A 97 7.12 -7.71 -2.44
N SER A 98 7.25 -7.70 -1.12
CA SER A 98 7.12 -8.89 -0.27
C SER A 98 5.96 -8.73 0.70
N LEU A 99 4.84 -9.41 0.43
CA LEU A 99 3.70 -9.47 1.35
C LEU A 99 4.10 -9.96 2.77
N PRO A 100 4.87 -11.05 2.93
CA PRO A 100 5.23 -11.51 4.27
C PRO A 100 6.12 -10.50 5.00
N TRP A 101 7.03 -9.80 4.31
CA TRP A 101 7.85 -8.76 4.94
C TRP A 101 7.02 -7.54 5.33
N ILE A 102 6.12 -7.07 4.46
CA ILE A 102 5.23 -5.93 4.74
C ILE A 102 4.41 -6.20 6.00
N VAL A 103 3.72 -7.34 6.07
CA VAL A 103 2.89 -7.69 7.23
C VAL A 103 3.76 -7.86 8.49
N ALA A 104 4.93 -8.49 8.38
CA ALA A 104 5.87 -8.59 9.49
C ALA A 104 6.34 -7.22 9.99
N ARG A 105 6.66 -6.28 9.08
CA ARG A 105 7.08 -4.92 9.41
C ARG A 105 5.98 -4.15 10.12
N LEU A 106 4.71 -4.33 9.73
CA LEU A 106 3.56 -3.73 10.41
C LEU A 106 3.48 -4.14 11.89
N PHE A 107 3.66 -5.43 12.21
CA PHE A 107 3.71 -5.87 13.62
C PHE A 107 4.83 -5.19 14.41
N ILE A 108 6.02 -5.04 13.80
CA ILE A 108 7.14 -4.37 14.48
C ILE A 108 6.86 -2.88 14.66
N LYS A 109 6.33 -2.22 13.63
CA LYS A 109 5.96 -0.79 13.66
C LYS A 109 4.85 -0.52 14.69
N ALA A 110 3.86 -1.39 14.79
CA ALA A 110 2.72 -1.28 15.71
C ALA A 110 3.15 -1.17 17.19
N LYS A 111 4.30 -1.76 17.58
CA LYS A 111 4.81 -1.67 18.97
C LYS A 111 5.15 -0.24 19.41
N THR A 112 5.47 0.64 18.47
CA THR A 112 5.90 2.01 18.74
C THR A 112 5.05 3.06 18.01
N ALA A 113 4.05 2.63 17.23
CA ALA A 113 3.20 3.52 16.48
C ALA A 113 2.29 4.31 17.44
N LYS A 114 2.09 5.60 17.14
CA LYS A 114 1.20 6.46 17.94
C LYS A 114 -0.28 6.09 17.79
N SER A 115 -0.62 5.44 16.69
CA SER A 115 -1.93 4.88 16.39
C SER A 115 -1.77 3.57 15.61
N LEU A 116 -2.79 2.71 15.62
CA LEU A 116 -2.76 1.41 14.95
C LEU A 116 -3.65 1.37 13.70
N ASP A 117 -3.92 2.55 13.15
CA ASP A 117 -4.61 2.76 11.87
C ASP A 117 -3.59 3.11 10.76
N TRP A 118 -4.10 3.41 9.57
CA TRP A 118 -3.27 3.87 8.45
C TRP A 118 -2.34 5.03 8.79
N ASN A 119 -2.73 5.95 9.69
CA ASN A 119 -1.87 7.06 10.07
C ASN A 119 -0.60 6.56 10.76
N GLY A 120 -0.73 5.71 11.78
CA GLY A 120 0.43 5.21 12.54
C GLY A 120 1.17 4.07 11.85
N LEU A 121 0.48 3.31 11.01
CA LEU A 121 1.02 2.12 10.33
C LEU A 121 1.49 2.36 8.89
N MET A 122 1.28 3.55 8.33
CA MET A 122 1.82 3.95 7.03
C MET A 122 3.31 3.62 6.93
N LEU A 123 3.66 2.73 6.01
CA LEU A 123 5.05 2.40 5.72
C LEU A 123 5.68 3.54 4.92
N MET A 124 6.79 4.07 5.43
CA MET A 124 7.49 5.24 4.91
C MET A 124 8.94 4.87 4.55
N PRO A 125 9.71 5.72 3.85
CA PRO A 125 11.09 5.39 3.46
C PRO A 125 11.98 4.90 4.61
N GLU A 126 11.78 5.42 5.83
CA GLU A 126 12.49 5.00 7.03
C GLU A 126 12.24 3.54 7.39
N ASP A 127 11.05 2.98 7.14
CA ASP A 127 10.74 1.57 7.43
C ASP A 127 11.53 0.60 6.54
N TYR A 128 12.05 1.10 5.40
CA TYR A 128 12.84 0.35 4.42
C TYR A 128 14.35 0.61 4.56
N GLN A 129 14.81 1.16 5.69
CA GLN A 129 16.23 1.21 6.01
C GLN A 129 16.80 -0.20 6.20
N GLU A 130 18.08 -0.39 5.87
CA GLU A 130 18.75 -1.70 5.92
C GLU A 130 18.55 -2.41 7.26
N LYS A 131 18.69 -1.68 8.38
CA LYS A 131 18.48 -2.20 9.74
C LYS A 131 17.09 -2.83 9.96
N HIS A 132 16.06 -2.38 9.25
CA HIS A 132 14.70 -2.92 9.34
C HIS A 132 14.47 -4.07 8.37
N ILE A 133 15.17 -4.08 7.23
CA ILE A 133 15.13 -5.19 6.27
C ILE A 133 15.76 -6.45 6.87
N ILE A 134 16.91 -6.29 7.55
CA ILE A 134 17.65 -7.41 8.17
C ILE A 134 17.21 -7.71 9.62
N ASP A 135 16.16 -7.04 10.12
CA ASP A 135 15.71 -7.15 11.50
C ASP A 135 15.31 -8.60 11.85
N PRO A 136 15.96 -9.23 12.85
CA PRO A 136 15.64 -10.61 13.24
C PRO A 136 14.21 -10.76 13.77
N HIS A 137 13.58 -9.71 14.31
CA HIS A 137 12.17 -9.74 14.72
C HIS A 137 11.24 -9.83 13.52
N VAL A 138 11.53 -9.11 12.43
CA VAL A 138 10.79 -9.23 11.16
C VAL A 138 10.91 -10.65 10.62
N ARG A 139 12.13 -11.21 10.58
CA ARG A 139 12.36 -12.60 10.13
C ARG A 139 11.59 -13.63 10.94
N ARG A 140 11.59 -13.50 12.28
CA ARG A 140 10.78 -14.37 13.15
C ARG A 140 9.29 -14.25 12.88
N MET A 141 8.81 -13.05 12.54
CA MET A 141 7.40 -12.85 12.23
C MET A 141 7.03 -13.51 10.90
N ILE A 142 7.87 -13.34 9.86
CA ILE A 142 7.70 -14.00 8.56
C ILE A 142 7.54 -15.52 8.75
N GLY A 143 8.33 -16.12 9.64
CA GLY A 143 8.26 -17.55 9.97
C GLY A 143 6.88 -18.05 10.44
N LYS A 144 6.00 -17.16 10.92
CA LYS A 144 4.63 -17.50 11.36
C LYS A 144 3.55 -17.11 10.34
N ILE A 145 3.94 -16.46 9.25
CA ILE A 145 3.02 -16.03 8.18
C ILE A 145 2.88 -17.15 7.15
N VAL A 146 1.65 -17.60 6.97
CA VAL A 146 1.19 -18.51 5.92
C VAL A 146 0.29 -17.73 4.98
N ILE A 147 0.58 -17.78 3.69
CA ILE A 147 -0.20 -17.12 2.65
C ILE A 147 -0.79 -18.20 1.77
N GLU A 148 -2.08 -18.11 1.49
CA GLU A 148 -2.86 -19.09 0.75
C GLU A 148 -3.61 -18.41 -0.39
N HIS A 149 -3.76 -19.11 -1.51
CA HIS A 149 -4.71 -18.71 -2.54
C HIS A 149 -6.14 -18.82 -1.96
N GLY A 150 -6.89 -17.72 -2.01
CA GLY A 150 -8.24 -17.64 -1.48
C GLY A 150 -9.28 -18.44 -2.27
N GLY A 151 -8.93 -18.90 -3.47
CA GLY A 151 -9.78 -19.73 -4.32
C GLY A 151 -10.81 -18.94 -5.16
N PRO A 152 -11.74 -19.66 -5.83
CA PRO A 152 -12.60 -19.07 -6.86
C PRO A 152 -13.44 -17.88 -6.40
N HIS A 153 -13.85 -17.84 -5.13
CA HIS A 153 -14.59 -16.70 -4.60
C HIS A 153 -13.73 -15.42 -4.60
N TYR A 154 -12.47 -15.50 -4.17
CA TYR A 154 -11.56 -14.36 -4.18
C TYR A 154 -11.26 -13.94 -5.62
N ASP A 155 -10.98 -14.89 -6.49
CA ASP A 155 -10.66 -14.58 -7.89
C ASP A 155 -11.83 -13.94 -8.63
N SER A 156 -13.08 -14.32 -8.30
CA SER A 156 -14.29 -13.73 -8.90
C SER A 156 -14.52 -12.26 -8.54
N LEU A 157 -13.90 -11.76 -7.47
CA LEU A 157 -13.99 -10.36 -7.05
C LEU A 157 -12.87 -9.49 -7.66
N TYR A 158 -11.91 -10.10 -8.36
CA TYR A 158 -10.88 -9.39 -9.13
C TYR A 158 -11.30 -9.31 -10.62
N PRO A 159 -11.06 -8.20 -11.34
CA PRO A 159 -10.31 -7.01 -10.94
C PRO A 159 -11.17 -5.91 -10.28
N ASP A 160 -12.42 -6.19 -9.96
CA ASP A 160 -13.34 -5.20 -9.38
C ASP A 160 -12.83 -4.65 -8.02
N GLY A 161 -12.19 -5.52 -7.22
CA GLY A 161 -11.38 -5.15 -6.07
C GLY A 161 -10.16 -6.06 -5.90
N ILE A 162 -9.52 -5.97 -4.72
CA ILE A 162 -8.29 -6.72 -4.38
C ILE A 162 -8.50 -7.54 -3.09
N PRO A 163 -9.34 -8.59 -3.14
CA PRO A 163 -9.87 -9.27 -1.96
C PRO A 163 -8.78 -9.93 -1.13
N THR A 164 -8.73 -9.58 0.15
CA THR A 164 -7.77 -10.12 1.11
C THR A 164 -8.45 -10.33 2.47
N SER A 165 -8.11 -11.41 3.18
CA SER A 165 -8.48 -11.56 4.58
C SER A 165 -7.28 -12.04 5.41
N VAL A 166 -7.24 -11.66 6.68
CA VAL A 166 -6.19 -12.05 7.62
C VAL A 166 -6.81 -12.70 8.85
N GLU A 167 -6.24 -13.82 9.27
CA GLU A 167 -6.57 -14.49 10.52
C GLU A 167 -5.31 -14.66 11.37
N ILE A 168 -5.39 -14.30 12.65
CA ILE A 168 -4.28 -14.39 13.59
C ILE A 168 -4.66 -15.32 14.73
N VAL A 169 -3.86 -16.37 14.93
CA VAL A 169 -3.95 -17.25 16.10
C VAL A 169 -3.01 -16.73 17.17
N HIS A 170 -3.56 -16.27 18.28
CA HIS A 170 -2.84 -15.71 19.41
C HIS A 170 -3.09 -16.52 20.69
N ARG A 171 -2.03 -16.85 21.44
CA ARG A 171 -2.13 -17.69 22.65
C ARG A 171 -3.04 -17.09 23.73
N LEU A 172 -3.07 -15.76 23.85
CA LEU A 172 -3.86 -15.06 24.87
C LEU A 172 -5.23 -14.59 24.38
N PHE A 173 -5.39 -14.37 23.08
CA PHE A 173 -6.59 -13.73 22.52
C PHE A 173 -7.42 -14.67 21.66
N GLY A 174 -6.98 -15.94 21.51
CA GLY A 174 -7.60 -16.90 20.62
C GLY A 174 -7.38 -16.55 19.15
N THR A 175 -8.36 -16.90 18.33
CA THR A 175 -8.32 -16.63 16.88
C THR A 175 -9.09 -15.35 16.59
N LEU A 176 -8.42 -14.40 15.94
CA LEU A 176 -9.00 -13.14 15.46
C LEU A 176 -8.99 -13.16 13.93
N SER A 177 -10.10 -12.75 13.31
CA SER A 177 -10.22 -12.66 11.85
C SER A 177 -10.64 -11.25 11.45
N SER A 178 -10.04 -10.74 10.37
CA SER A 178 -10.51 -9.52 9.71
C SER A 178 -11.80 -9.81 8.95
N SER A 179 -12.45 -8.75 8.47
CA SER A 179 -13.42 -8.87 7.39
C SER A 179 -12.72 -9.29 6.08
N LEU A 180 -13.51 -9.63 5.04
CA LEU A 180 -12.98 -9.71 3.68
C LEU A 180 -12.78 -8.30 3.15
N VAL A 181 -11.53 -7.85 3.08
CA VAL A 181 -11.18 -6.55 2.55
C VAL A 181 -11.14 -6.62 1.03
N GLN A 182 -12.23 -6.23 0.37
CA GLN A 182 -12.29 -6.12 -1.09
C GLN A 182 -11.78 -4.75 -1.60
N TYR A 183 -12.10 -3.68 -0.88
CA TYR A 183 -11.75 -2.30 -1.25
C TYR A 183 -10.98 -1.61 -0.11
N PRO A 184 -9.67 -1.89 0.06
CA PRO A 184 -8.88 -1.23 1.11
C PRO A 184 -8.84 0.28 0.91
N LEU A 185 -8.54 1.04 1.96
CA LEU A 185 -8.41 2.48 1.83
C LEU A 185 -7.37 2.85 0.76
N GLY A 186 -7.70 3.83 -0.09
CA GLY A 186 -6.94 4.16 -1.29
C GLY A 186 -7.45 3.47 -2.56
N HIS A 187 -8.27 2.41 -2.48
CA HIS A 187 -8.99 1.88 -3.63
C HIS A 187 -10.01 2.90 -4.16
N ALA A 188 -10.32 2.89 -5.46
CA ALA A 188 -11.22 3.86 -6.10
C ALA A 188 -12.66 3.82 -5.53
N ARG A 189 -13.06 2.65 -5.03
CA ARG A 189 -14.35 2.41 -4.36
C ARG A 189 -14.31 2.53 -2.83
N SER A 190 -13.15 2.88 -2.26
CA SER A 190 -13.04 3.18 -0.82
C SER A 190 -13.52 4.59 -0.51
N SER A 191 -13.62 4.95 0.78
CA SER A 191 -14.09 6.28 1.20
C SER A 191 -13.17 7.40 0.68
N PRO A 192 -13.65 8.31 -0.19
CA PRO A 192 -12.82 9.38 -0.76
C PRO A 192 -12.27 10.32 0.33
N ASP A 193 -13.11 10.76 1.26
CA ASP A 193 -12.68 11.67 2.34
C ASP A 193 -11.60 11.07 3.25
N LYS A 194 -11.69 9.76 3.53
CA LYS A 194 -10.66 9.06 4.33
C LYS A 194 -9.37 8.88 3.52
N THR A 195 -9.48 8.54 2.24
CA THR A 195 -8.33 8.43 1.33
C THR A 195 -7.62 9.76 1.21
N GLU A 196 -8.34 10.85 0.98
CA GLU A 196 -7.77 12.20 0.86
C GLU A 196 -7.00 12.58 2.12
N LYS A 197 -7.56 12.35 3.31
CA LYS A 197 -6.86 12.60 4.58
C LYS A 197 -5.52 11.87 4.66
N MET A 198 -5.48 10.60 4.24
CA MET A 198 -4.23 9.82 4.25
C MET A 198 -3.24 10.28 3.18
N VAL A 199 -3.71 10.72 2.01
CA VAL A 199 -2.86 11.30 0.97
C VAL A 199 -2.22 12.61 1.43
N HIS A 200 -2.98 13.50 2.07
CA HIS A 200 -2.44 14.74 2.68
C HIS A 200 -1.41 14.44 3.76
N LEU A 201 -1.72 13.50 4.66
CA LEU A 201 -0.77 13.07 5.69
C LEU A 201 0.53 12.51 5.09
N LYS A 202 0.42 11.68 4.05
CA LYS A 202 1.57 11.14 3.32
C LYS A 202 2.40 12.26 2.69
N PHE A 203 1.74 13.23 2.05
CA PHE A 203 2.39 14.40 1.47
C PHE A 203 3.22 15.14 2.53
N ASP A 204 2.61 15.48 3.67
CA ASP A 204 3.31 16.20 4.75
C ASP A 204 4.55 15.46 5.23
N ARG A 205 4.45 14.15 5.45
CA ARG A 205 5.57 13.33 5.93
C ARG A 205 6.71 13.25 4.93
N LEU A 206 6.40 13.17 3.64
CA LEU A 206 7.42 13.09 2.59
C LEU A 206 8.08 14.44 2.31
N VAL A 207 7.32 15.53 2.45
CA VAL A 207 7.76 16.89 2.09
C VAL A 207 8.46 17.58 3.26
N ALA A 208 8.01 17.39 4.49
CA ALA A 208 8.58 18.04 5.68
C ALA A 208 10.10 17.99 5.81
N PRO A 209 10.81 16.88 5.48
CA PRO A 209 12.28 16.87 5.56
C PRO A 209 12.98 17.60 4.39
N THR A 210 12.24 18.03 3.37
CA THR A 210 12.78 18.52 2.09
C THR A 210 12.54 20.01 1.82
N VAL A 211 11.63 20.66 2.55
CA VAL A 211 11.32 22.09 2.38
C VAL A 211 11.13 22.77 3.73
N SER A 212 11.35 24.08 3.77
CA SER A 212 11.14 24.89 4.97
C SER A 212 9.67 25.26 5.23
N ASP A 213 8.83 25.26 4.19
CA ASP A 213 7.42 25.66 4.26
C ASP A 213 6.52 24.65 3.53
N VAL A 214 6.01 23.67 4.29
CA VAL A 214 5.14 22.60 3.78
C VAL A 214 3.78 23.13 3.35
N ASP A 215 3.20 24.06 4.13
CA ASP A 215 1.88 24.63 3.85
C ASP A 215 1.91 25.55 2.62
N GLY A 216 2.99 26.33 2.48
CA GLY A 216 3.26 27.12 1.29
C GLY A 216 3.42 26.23 0.06
N LEU A 217 4.17 25.13 0.14
CA LEU A 217 4.29 24.18 -0.97
C LEU A 217 2.94 23.56 -1.33
N ARG A 218 2.16 23.12 -0.35
CA ARG A 218 0.83 22.55 -0.57
C ARG A 218 -0.10 23.53 -1.29
N SER A 219 -0.11 24.78 -0.85
CA SER A 219 -0.91 25.85 -1.45
C SER A 219 -0.44 26.16 -2.87
N ARG A 220 0.88 26.16 -3.10
CA ARG A 220 1.49 26.34 -4.42
C ARG A 220 1.03 25.24 -5.38
N MET A 221 1.00 23.98 -4.95
CA MET A 221 0.69 22.81 -5.79
C MET A 221 -0.78 22.66 -6.18
N ARG A 222 -1.65 23.64 -5.86
CA ARG A 222 -3.05 23.66 -6.32
C ARG A 222 -3.15 24.38 -7.67
N LEU A 223 -3.62 23.67 -8.70
CA LEU A 223 -3.79 24.22 -10.06
C LEU A 223 -5.02 25.12 -10.22
N VAL A 224 -6.04 24.93 -9.39
CA VAL A 224 -7.32 25.66 -9.53
C VAL A 224 -7.07 27.16 -9.38
N ASN A 225 -7.59 27.93 -10.34
CA ASN A 225 -7.49 29.40 -10.40
C ASN A 225 -6.07 29.98 -10.63
N LYS A 226 -5.11 29.18 -11.13
CA LYS A 226 -3.77 29.69 -11.48
C LYS A 226 -3.67 30.19 -12.92
N SER A 227 -2.92 31.27 -13.11
CA SER A 227 -2.52 31.75 -14.43
C SER A 227 -1.45 30.83 -15.05
N ALA A 228 -1.22 30.96 -16.36
CA ALA A 228 -0.13 30.25 -17.04
C ALA A 228 1.25 30.59 -16.45
N GLU A 229 1.47 31.84 -16.04
CA GLU A 229 2.72 32.30 -15.43
C GLU A 229 2.92 31.72 -14.01
N GLU A 230 1.84 31.57 -13.24
CA GLU A 230 1.89 30.89 -11.94
C GLU A 230 2.16 29.39 -12.08
N ILE A 231 1.69 28.77 -13.16
CA ILE A 231 1.99 27.37 -13.50
C ILE A 231 3.43 27.23 -14.03
N ASP A 232 3.93 28.17 -14.81
CA ASP A 232 5.32 28.15 -15.29
C ASP A 232 6.32 28.16 -14.12
N SER A 233 6.00 28.90 -13.06
CA SER A 233 6.80 28.95 -11.84
C SER A 233 6.45 27.89 -10.78
N PHE A 234 5.67 26.84 -11.10
CA PHE A 234 5.16 25.88 -10.10
C PHE A 234 6.24 25.27 -9.21
N TYR A 235 7.39 24.95 -9.81
CA TYR A 235 8.51 24.29 -9.15
C TYR A 235 9.61 25.26 -8.67
N ALA A 236 9.38 26.57 -8.75
CA ALA A 236 10.30 27.60 -8.28
C ALA A 236 10.23 27.77 -6.75
N PHE A 237 10.72 26.76 -6.03
CA PHE A 237 10.90 26.78 -4.57
C PHE A 237 12.18 26.02 -4.19
N PRO A 238 12.85 26.40 -3.09
CA PRO A 238 14.07 25.72 -2.66
C PRO A 238 13.76 24.31 -2.13
N ILE A 239 14.61 23.34 -2.49
CA ILE A 239 14.63 22.00 -1.90
C ILE A 239 15.86 21.92 -1.01
N LEU A 240 15.67 21.66 0.27
CA LEU A 240 16.73 21.58 1.26
C LEU A 240 17.76 20.52 0.84
N GLY A 241 19.03 20.92 0.81
CA GLY A 241 20.15 20.04 0.42
C GLY A 241 20.29 19.79 -1.09
N CYS A 242 19.60 20.57 -1.93
CA CYS A 242 19.73 20.55 -3.39
C CYS A 242 20.05 21.94 -3.97
N ASP A 243 20.53 22.87 -3.13
CA ASP A 243 20.93 24.18 -3.61
C ASP A 243 22.14 24.04 -4.55
N PRO A 244 22.09 24.62 -5.77
CA PRO A 244 23.14 24.44 -6.78
C PRO A 244 24.51 25.02 -6.36
N ASP A 245 24.55 25.79 -5.28
CA ASP A 245 25.75 26.47 -4.75
C ASP A 245 26.26 25.89 -3.41
N GLN A 246 25.75 24.71 -2.98
CA GLN A 246 26.26 23.94 -1.82
C GLN A 246 26.85 22.59 -2.20
#